data_AF-A0A8H3CQU9-F1
#
_entry.id   AF-A0A8H3CQU9-F1
#
_cell.length_a   1.000
_cell.length_b   1.000
_cell.length_c   1.000
_cell.angle_alpha   90.00
_cell.angle_beta   90.00
_cell.angle_gamma   90.00
#
_symmetry.space_group_name_H-M   'P 1'
#
loop_
_entity.id
_entity.type
_entity.pdbx_description
1 polymer ?
#
loop_
_entity_poly.entity_id
_entity_poly.type
_entity_poly.pdbx_seq_one_letter_code
_entity_poly.pdbx_strand_id
1 'polypeptide(L)'
;MVLSPILARGIFASYFVLILSLFAIILGSLRRRISSIGHVPLSTYAFGALMVGSFYYTWYYMIKFLQWSFYDFESQQSNVEKSLLGRVTQWLMGTDLFEQAWRRVCEGPLNWWWSEQLCILTVGVWTTFLFAQGSRRRVPFVWAYMLLGQLVAISVASNLFFAALVLHDNSPSGQKSKSKSPALIPARVYIPILLSHLTILLSPTVAQPDSNWFFPNLLTMHLLIVLPLLNLRLPTTTQGTITLRTFYLVLATLALIPRAQTYLFLPYQDVSSLARELWVALYSHPAQSSIGLDVVWTTASFAVYCAVAGGLGLGLLGLVSPGLALYLDSDHH
;
A
#
# COMPACT_ATOMS: atom_id res chain seq x y z
N MET A 1 -18.74 -22.22 1.78
CA MET A 1 -17.94 -23.46 1.97
C MET A 1 -17.61 -23.52 3.45
N VAL A 2 -18.07 -24.52 4.21
CA VAL A 2 -17.82 -24.57 5.67
C VAL A 2 -16.34 -24.85 5.88
N LEU A 3 -15.55 -23.83 6.25
CA LEU A 3 -14.15 -24.03 6.65
C LEU A 3 -14.10 -24.98 7.84
N SER A 4 -13.18 -25.94 7.86
CA SER A 4 -12.98 -26.74 9.07
C SER A 4 -12.36 -25.87 10.18
N PRO A 5 -12.67 -26.13 11.47
CA PRO A 5 -12.08 -25.43 12.61
C PRO A 5 -10.54 -25.41 12.61
N ILE A 6 -9.92 -26.47 12.09
CA ILE A 6 -8.46 -26.59 11.96
C ILE A 6 -7.97 -25.67 10.85
N LEU A 7 -8.66 -25.63 9.70
CA LEU A 7 -8.29 -24.80 8.57
C LEU A 7 -8.37 -23.30 8.91
N ALA A 8 -9.43 -22.85 9.59
CA ALA A 8 -9.59 -21.45 9.99
C ALA A 8 -8.44 -20.98 10.91
N ARG A 9 -8.11 -21.79 11.93
CA ARG A 9 -6.97 -21.51 12.82
C ARG A 9 -5.63 -21.55 12.07
N GLY A 10 -5.48 -22.49 11.14
CA GLY A 10 -4.29 -22.62 10.31
C GLY A 10 -4.05 -21.41 9.40
N ILE A 11 -5.10 -20.89 8.77
CA ILE A 11 -5.04 -19.67 7.94
C ILE A 11 -4.67 -18.46 8.80
N PHE A 12 -5.31 -18.30 9.96
CA PHE A 12 -5.00 -17.20 10.87
C PHE A 12 -3.55 -17.26 11.36
N ALA A 13 -3.07 -18.44 11.77
CA ALA A 13 -1.68 -18.61 12.19
C ALA A 13 -0.68 -18.38 11.04
N SER A 14 -1.00 -18.87 9.84
CA SER A 14 -0.12 -18.73 8.67
C SER A 14 0.04 -17.28 8.23
N TYR A 15 -0.98 -16.44 8.43
CA TYR A 15 -0.89 -14.99 8.22
C TYR A 15 0.20 -14.33 9.08
N PHE A 16 0.25 -14.61 10.38
CA PHE A 16 1.30 -14.06 11.26
C PHE A 16 2.68 -14.65 10.97
N VAL A 17 2.76 -15.96 10.68
CA VAL A 17 4.01 -16.61 10.28
C VAL A 17 4.57 -15.97 8.99
N LEU A 18 3.70 -15.65 8.03
CA LEU A 18 4.08 -14.97 6.80
C LEU A 18 4.61 -13.56 7.07
N ILE A 19 3.93 -12.77 7.91
CA ILE A 19 4.39 -11.43 8.32
C ILE A 19 5.79 -11.50 8.97
N LEU A 20 5.96 -12.39 9.95
CA LEU A 20 7.26 -12.56 10.63
C LEU A 20 8.35 -12.99 9.65
N SER A 21 8.03 -13.87 8.71
CA SER A 21 8.95 -14.32 7.67
C SER A 21 9.36 -13.18 6.73
N LEU A 22 8.43 -12.31 6.34
CA LEU A 22 8.71 -11.14 5.50
C LEU A 22 9.61 -10.13 6.22
N PHE A 23 9.34 -9.84 7.50
CA PHE A 23 10.24 -9.03 8.32
C PHE A 23 11.64 -9.66 8.42
N ALA A 24 11.73 -10.97 8.66
CA ALA A 24 13.02 -11.67 8.74
C ALA A 24 13.80 -11.58 7.42
N ILE A 25 13.15 -11.76 6.26
CA ILE A 25 13.76 -11.62 4.94
C ILE A 25 14.28 -10.20 4.71
N ILE A 26 13.44 -9.18 4.96
CA ILE A 26 13.77 -7.77 4.71
C ILE A 26 14.88 -7.32 5.67
N LEU A 27 14.70 -7.48 6.98
CA LEU A 27 15.67 -7.05 7.97
C LEU A 27 16.98 -7.83 7.87
N GLY A 28 16.93 -9.13 7.55
CA GLY A 28 18.13 -9.92 7.26
C GLY A 28 18.89 -9.42 6.03
N SER A 29 18.19 -8.95 5.00
CA SER A 29 18.81 -8.28 3.86
C SER A 29 19.45 -6.94 4.23
N LEU A 30 18.74 -6.09 4.97
CA LEU A 30 19.26 -4.80 5.42
C LEU A 30 20.48 -4.97 6.33
N ARG A 31 20.44 -5.92 7.27
CA ARG A 31 21.56 -6.23 8.16
C ARG A 31 22.79 -6.65 7.38
N ARG A 32 22.66 -7.56 6.42
CA ARG A 32 23.79 -7.97 5.55
C ARG A 32 24.37 -6.77 4.81
N ARG A 33 23.51 -5.88 4.31
CA ARG A 33 23.96 -4.66 3.64
C ARG A 33 24.71 -3.72 4.58
N ILE A 34 24.18 -3.46 5.78
CA ILE A 34 24.82 -2.65 6.82
C ILE A 34 26.21 -3.20 7.17
N SER A 35 26.32 -4.52 7.39
CA SER A 35 27.60 -5.17 7.67
C SER A 35 28.60 -5.02 6.51
N SER A 36 28.13 -4.97 5.26
CA SER A 36 28.99 -4.80 4.09
C SER A 36 29.50 -3.37 3.90
N ILE A 37 28.73 -2.34 4.27
CA ILE A 37 29.11 -0.93 4.08
C ILE A 37 29.83 -0.34 5.30
N GLY A 38 29.75 -0.99 6.46
CA GLY A 38 30.48 -0.61 7.68
C GLY A 38 29.98 0.66 8.40
N HIS A 39 29.02 1.39 7.84
CA HIS A 39 28.41 2.59 8.43
C HIS A 39 26.91 2.63 8.13
N VAL A 40 26.12 3.28 8.99
CA VAL A 40 24.67 3.43 8.79
C VAL A 40 24.36 4.92 8.57
N PRO A 41 23.83 5.31 7.39
CA PRO A 41 23.43 6.69 7.15
C PRO A 41 22.36 7.17 8.14
N LEU A 42 22.41 8.43 8.57
CA LEU A 42 21.45 8.98 9.54
C LEU A 42 19.98 8.85 9.07
N SER A 43 19.75 9.02 7.77
CA SER A 43 18.42 8.85 7.16
C SER A 43 17.86 7.43 7.30
N THR A 44 18.71 6.41 7.42
CA THR A 44 18.26 5.03 7.72
C THR A 44 17.57 4.95 9.08
N TYR A 45 18.08 5.68 10.10
CA TYR A 45 17.43 5.75 11.41
C TYR A 45 16.12 6.53 11.36
N ALA A 46 16.06 7.60 10.57
CA ALA A 46 14.82 8.37 10.37
C ALA A 46 13.72 7.48 9.77
N PHE A 47 14.03 6.70 8.73
CA PHE A 47 13.07 5.73 8.17
C PHE A 47 12.75 4.60 9.15
N GLY A 48 13.69 4.17 9.98
CA GLY A 48 13.42 3.22 11.07
C GLY A 48 12.41 3.76 12.08
N ALA A 49 12.54 5.03 12.48
CA ALA A 49 11.61 5.69 13.39
C ALA A 49 10.22 5.87 12.75
N LEU A 50 10.15 6.28 11.48
CA LEU A 50 8.90 6.39 10.73
C LEU A 50 8.22 5.02 10.57
N MET A 51 8.99 3.96 10.34
CA MET A 51 8.49 2.58 10.27
C MET A 51 7.85 2.15 11.59
N VAL A 52 8.52 2.38 12.72
CA VAL A 52 7.99 2.03 14.05
C VAL A 52 6.74 2.84 14.37
N GLY A 53 6.76 4.16 14.09
CA GLY A 53 5.61 5.03 14.30
C GLY A 53 4.41 4.60 13.45
N SER A 54 4.62 4.36 12.16
CA SER A 54 3.54 3.95 11.26
C SER A 54 3.02 2.56 11.59
N PHE A 55 3.88 1.62 11.98
CA PHE A 55 3.48 0.30 12.47
C PHE A 55 2.62 0.42 13.72
N TYR A 56 3.06 1.22 14.71
CA TYR A 56 2.32 1.41 15.96
C TYR A 56 0.88 1.91 15.70
N TYR A 57 0.72 2.97 14.93
CA TYR A 57 -0.61 3.54 14.67
C TYR A 57 -1.51 2.63 13.84
N THR A 58 -0.99 2.05 12.75
CA THR A 58 -1.78 1.16 11.89
C THR A 58 -2.20 -0.11 12.65
N TRP A 59 -1.28 -0.75 13.39
CA TRP A 59 -1.59 -1.97 14.13
C TRP A 59 -2.41 -1.75 15.40
N TYR A 60 -2.27 -0.60 16.06
CA TYR A 60 -3.16 -0.23 17.15
C TYR A 60 -4.63 -0.27 16.70
N TYR A 61 -4.93 0.33 15.54
CA TYR A 61 -6.28 0.32 14.98
C TYR A 61 -6.68 -1.02 14.35
N MET A 62 -5.73 -1.77 13.76
CA MET A 62 -6.00 -3.14 13.31
C MET A 62 -6.43 -4.04 14.48
N ILE A 63 -5.74 -3.97 15.62
CA ILE A 63 -6.11 -4.73 16.83
C ILE A 63 -7.49 -4.30 17.33
N LYS A 64 -7.78 -2.99 17.37
CA LYS A 64 -9.13 -2.50 17.71
C LYS A 64 -10.19 -3.01 16.73
N PHE A 65 -9.88 -3.11 15.44
CA PHE A 65 -10.79 -3.66 14.45
C PHE A 65 -11.04 -5.14 14.71
N LEU A 66 -10.01 -5.94 15.00
CA LEU A 66 -10.17 -7.36 15.35
C LEU A 66 -11.04 -7.53 16.61
N GLN A 67 -10.84 -6.68 17.63
CA GLN A 67 -11.68 -6.67 18.83
C GLN A 67 -13.14 -6.31 18.50
N TRP A 68 -13.34 -5.22 17.75
CA TRP A 68 -14.66 -4.79 17.31
C TRP A 68 -15.39 -5.88 16.52
N SER A 69 -14.71 -6.50 15.55
CA SER A 69 -15.24 -7.57 14.71
C SER A 69 -15.62 -8.81 15.53
N PHE A 70 -14.79 -9.18 16.50
CA PHE A 70 -15.07 -10.29 17.41
C PHE A 70 -16.33 -10.04 18.24
N TYR A 71 -16.47 -8.86 18.85
CA TYR A 71 -17.64 -8.52 19.66
C TYR A 71 -18.92 -8.35 18.82
N ASP A 72 -18.81 -7.75 17.63
CA ASP A 72 -19.92 -7.63 16.67
C ASP A 72 -20.44 -9.02 16.28
N PHE A 73 -19.55 -9.94 15.93
CA PHE A 73 -19.90 -11.32 15.63
C PHE A 73 -20.59 -12.00 16.80
N GLU A 74 -20.03 -11.94 18.01
CA GLU A 74 -20.61 -12.59 19.18
C GLU A 74 -21.99 -12.05 19.55
N SER A 75 -22.23 -10.74 19.35
CA SER A 75 -23.53 -10.13 19.64
C SER A 75 -24.67 -10.68 18.78
N GLN A 76 -24.34 -11.27 17.62
CA GLN A 76 -25.29 -11.84 16.67
C GLN A 76 -25.47 -13.36 16.86
N GLN A 77 -24.67 -13.99 17.74
CA GLN A 77 -24.73 -15.43 17.97
C GLN A 77 -25.65 -15.78 19.14
N SER A 78 -26.56 -16.73 18.91
CA SER A 78 -27.41 -17.29 19.97
C SER A 78 -26.69 -18.31 20.85
N ASN A 79 -25.69 -19.01 20.31
CA ASN A 79 -24.92 -20.05 21.00
C ASN A 79 -23.42 -19.75 20.94
N VAL A 80 -22.92 -19.06 21.97
CA VAL A 80 -21.50 -18.73 22.11
C VAL A 80 -20.76 -19.87 22.80
N GLU A 81 -19.65 -20.31 22.22
CA GLU A 81 -18.76 -21.31 22.81
C GLU A 81 -18.25 -20.90 24.20
N LYS A 82 -18.03 -21.87 25.08
CA LYS A 82 -17.56 -21.58 26.45
C LYS A 82 -16.07 -21.28 26.52
N SER A 83 -15.28 -21.93 25.67
CA SER A 83 -13.82 -21.75 25.64
C SER A 83 -13.42 -20.58 24.76
N LEU A 84 -12.41 -19.80 25.16
CA LEU A 84 -11.90 -18.68 24.35
C LEU A 84 -11.45 -19.16 22.97
N LEU A 85 -10.77 -20.30 22.89
CA LEU A 85 -10.34 -20.86 21.62
C LEU A 85 -11.52 -21.26 20.74
N GLY A 86 -12.59 -21.82 21.32
CA GLY A 86 -13.83 -22.13 20.61
C GLY A 86 -14.48 -20.87 20.04
N ARG A 87 -14.61 -19.82 20.86
CA ARG A 87 -15.17 -18.52 20.45
C ARG A 87 -14.39 -17.87 19.31
N VAL A 88 -13.06 -17.82 19.42
CA VAL A 88 -12.18 -17.32 18.35
C VAL A 88 -12.32 -18.16 17.10
N THR A 89 -12.45 -19.49 17.23
CA THR A 89 -12.62 -20.37 16.07
C THR A 89 -13.96 -20.16 15.38
N GLN A 90 -15.05 -19.99 16.13
CA GLN A 90 -16.36 -19.66 15.58
C GLN A 90 -16.33 -18.32 14.84
N TRP A 91 -15.72 -17.29 15.44
CA TRP A 91 -15.54 -15.98 14.82
C TRP A 91 -14.75 -16.07 13.51
N LEU A 92 -13.59 -16.73 13.51
CA LEU A 92 -12.78 -16.90 12.31
C LEU A 92 -13.48 -17.70 11.20
N MET A 93 -14.40 -18.60 11.56
CA MET A 93 -15.20 -19.35 10.58
C MET A 93 -16.41 -18.57 10.06
N GLY A 94 -16.93 -17.65 10.87
CA GLY A 94 -18.15 -16.89 10.58
C GLY A 94 -17.90 -15.45 10.12
N THR A 95 -16.65 -15.05 9.93
CA THR A 95 -16.31 -13.68 9.51
C THR A 95 -15.16 -13.66 8.51
N ASP A 96 -15.43 -13.11 7.33
CA ASP A 96 -14.39 -12.81 6.34
C ASP A 96 -13.72 -11.47 6.70
N LEU A 97 -12.79 -11.51 7.66
CA LEU A 97 -12.19 -10.32 8.29
C LEU A 97 -11.62 -9.30 7.29
N PHE A 98 -10.92 -9.79 6.27
CA PHE A 98 -10.34 -8.95 5.24
C PHE A 98 -11.41 -8.26 4.40
N GLU A 99 -12.44 -9.01 4.00
CA GLU A 99 -13.56 -8.47 3.23
C GLU A 99 -14.36 -7.46 4.07
N GLN A 100 -14.64 -7.80 5.33
CA GLN A 100 -15.35 -6.95 6.28
C GLN A 100 -14.63 -5.60 6.46
N ALA A 101 -13.32 -5.61 6.69
CA ALA A 101 -12.54 -4.38 6.82
C ALA A 101 -12.63 -3.51 5.56
N TRP A 102 -12.41 -4.13 4.39
CA TRP A 102 -12.40 -3.40 3.12
C TRP A 102 -13.78 -2.88 2.71
N ARG A 103 -14.87 -3.59 3.01
CA ARG A 103 -16.23 -3.06 2.77
C ARG A 103 -16.48 -1.80 3.58
N ARG A 104 -16.07 -1.77 4.86
CA ARG A 104 -16.22 -0.58 5.71
C ARG A 104 -15.47 0.63 5.17
N VAL A 105 -14.26 0.43 4.66
CA VAL A 105 -13.45 1.55 4.16
C VAL A 105 -13.82 2.01 2.75
N CYS A 106 -14.67 1.24 2.05
CA CYS A 106 -15.31 1.61 0.79
C CYS A 106 -16.73 2.16 0.99
N GLU A 107 -17.22 2.23 2.24
CA GLU A 107 -18.59 2.63 2.54
C GLU A 107 -18.77 4.14 2.47
N GLY A 108 -19.43 4.60 1.40
CA GLY A 108 -19.72 6.01 1.18
C GLY A 108 -18.51 6.84 0.73
N PRO A 109 -18.77 8.08 0.26
CA PRO A 109 -17.75 8.90 -0.40
C PRO A 109 -16.63 9.37 0.55
N LEU A 110 -16.93 9.60 1.84
CA LEU A 110 -15.93 10.07 2.81
C LEU A 110 -14.91 8.99 3.20
N ASN A 111 -15.35 7.76 3.44
CA ASN A 111 -14.44 6.65 3.74
C ASN A 111 -13.62 6.29 2.50
N TRP A 112 -14.30 6.21 1.35
CA TRP A 112 -13.66 5.93 0.08
C TRP A 112 -12.63 7.00 -0.31
N TRP A 113 -12.87 8.28 0.00
CA TRP A 113 -11.90 9.35 -0.24
C TRP A 113 -10.54 9.04 0.38
N TRP A 114 -10.47 8.49 1.59
CA TRP A 114 -9.22 8.04 2.21
C TRP A 114 -8.66 6.79 1.53
N SER A 115 -9.48 5.76 1.39
CA SER A 115 -9.07 4.44 0.90
C SER A 115 -8.56 4.48 -0.54
N GLU A 116 -9.22 5.25 -1.41
CA GLU A 116 -8.84 5.38 -2.81
C GLU A 116 -7.44 5.99 -2.96
N GLN A 117 -7.05 6.91 -2.07
CA GLN A 117 -5.71 7.52 -2.11
C GLN A 117 -4.64 6.47 -1.84
N LEU A 118 -4.86 5.59 -0.85
CA LEU A 118 -3.95 4.48 -0.58
C LEU A 118 -3.87 3.53 -1.78
N CYS A 119 -5.01 3.19 -2.37
CA CYS A 119 -5.08 2.31 -3.53
C CYS A 119 -4.35 2.89 -4.75
N ILE A 120 -4.62 4.15 -5.11
CA ILE A 120 -3.98 4.86 -6.23
C ILE A 120 -2.47 4.94 -6.02
N LEU A 121 -2.06 5.34 -4.81
CA LEU A 121 -0.65 5.42 -4.44
C LEU A 121 0.02 4.05 -4.55
N THR A 122 -0.61 3.01 -4.01
CA THR A 122 -0.06 1.65 -3.97
C THR A 122 0.06 1.04 -5.37
N VAL A 123 -1.03 1.06 -6.13
CA VAL A 123 -1.09 0.48 -7.47
C VAL A 123 -0.20 1.25 -8.43
N GLY A 124 -0.35 2.56 -8.51
CA GLY A 124 0.38 3.37 -9.48
C GLY A 124 1.80 3.66 -9.04
N VAL A 125 1.94 4.48 -8.01
CA VAL A 125 3.23 5.08 -7.64
C VAL A 125 4.14 4.04 -7.00
N TRP A 126 3.68 3.37 -5.95
CA TRP A 126 4.48 2.49 -5.12
C TRP A 126 4.95 1.24 -5.87
N THR A 127 4.06 0.56 -6.60
CA THR A 127 4.43 -0.62 -7.40
C THR A 127 5.48 -0.27 -8.46
N THR A 128 5.28 0.83 -9.19
CA THR A 128 6.23 1.32 -10.20
C THR A 128 7.55 1.73 -9.55
N PHE A 129 7.50 2.39 -8.39
CA PHE A 129 8.66 2.85 -7.65
C PHE A 129 9.50 1.68 -7.12
N LEU A 130 8.87 0.67 -6.52
CA LEU A 130 9.51 -0.59 -6.10
C LEU A 130 10.24 -1.25 -7.28
N PHE A 131 9.56 -1.40 -8.42
CA PHE A 131 10.14 -2.00 -9.61
C PHE A 131 11.35 -1.20 -10.11
N ALA A 132 11.17 0.10 -10.36
CA ALA A 132 12.19 0.95 -10.98
C ALA A 132 13.41 1.12 -10.07
N GLN A 133 13.18 1.47 -8.80
CA GLN A 133 14.25 1.76 -7.85
C GLN A 133 14.90 0.48 -7.33
N GLY A 134 14.12 -0.58 -7.13
CA GLY A 134 14.62 -1.89 -6.74
C GLY A 134 15.53 -2.47 -7.82
N SER A 135 15.13 -2.36 -9.09
CA SER A 135 15.96 -2.79 -10.23
C SER A 135 17.22 -1.93 -10.37
N ARG A 136 17.08 -0.59 -10.30
CA ARG A 136 18.20 0.36 -10.47
C ARG A 136 19.28 0.17 -9.40
N ARG A 137 18.88 -0.05 -8.15
CA ARG A 137 19.80 -0.20 -7.00
C ARG A 137 20.09 -1.65 -6.62
N ARG A 138 19.54 -2.61 -7.38
CA ARG A 138 19.64 -4.05 -7.13
C ARG A 138 19.26 -4.40 -5.68
N VAL A 139 18.16 -3.80 -5.19
CA VAL A 139 17.60 -4.15 -3.87
C VAL A 139 17.03 -5.56 -3.99
N PRO A 140 17.48 -6.52 -3.15
CA PRO A 140 16.97 -7.88 -3.21
C PRO A 140 15.55 -7.97 -2.63
N PHE A 141 14.81 -9.00 -3.03
CA PHE A 141 13.47 -9.33 -2.50
C PHE A 141 12.45 -8.18 -2.59
N VAL A 142 12.44 -7.40 -3.68
CA VAL A 142 11.48 -6.29 -3.87
C VAL A 142 10.02 -6.71 -3.65
N TRP A 143 9.65 -7.91 -4.11
CA TRP A 143 8.32 -8.50 -3.87
C TRP A 143 7.95 -8.58 -2.39
N ALA A 144 8.91 -8.79 -1.49
CA ALA A 144 8.65 -8.92 -0.06
C ALA A 144 8.19 -7.59 0.55
N TYR A 145 8.68 -6.45 0.04
CA TYR A 145 8.21 -5.14 0.47
C TYR A 145 6.75 -4.90 0.05
N MET A 146 6.36 -5.31 -1.15
CA MET A 146 4.95 -5.24 -1.57
C MET A 146 4.06 -6.14 -0.72
N LEU A 147 4.43 -7.40 -0.51
CA LEU A 147 3.64 -8.31 0.33
C LEU A 147 3.56 -7.83 1.79
N LEU A 148 4.65 -7.32 2.34
CA LEU A 148 4.62 -6.70 3.67
C LEU A 148 3.66 -5.50 3.68
N GLY A 149 3.68 -4.69 2.62
CA GLY A 149 2.76 -3.57 2.45
C GLY A 149 1.29 -3.97 2.47
N GLN A 150 0.95 -5.04 1.75
CA GLN A 150 -0.42 -5.57 1.70
C GLN A 150 -0.88 -6.21 3.01
N LEU A 151 0.02 -6.90 3.72
CA LEU A 151 -0.33 -7.65 4.93
C LEU A 151 -0.26 -6.81 6.20
N VAL A 152 0.62 -5.80 6.25
CA VAL A 152 0.92 -5.03 7.45
C VAL A 152 0.46 -3.59 7.29
N ALA A 153 1.09 -2.83 6.39
CA ALA A 153 0.80 -1.44 6.05
C ALA A 153 1.79 -0.95 4.97
N ILE A 154 1.33 -0.13 4.04
CA ILE A 154 2.16 0.43 2.96
C ILE A 154 3.20 1.39 3.53
N SER A 155 2.89 2.14 4.58
CA SER A 155 3.82 3.03 5.28
C SER A 155 4.99 2.27 5.92
N VAL A 156 4.73 1.10 6.52
CA VAL A 156 5.77 0.26 7.14
C VAL A 156 6.72 -0.26 6.06
N ALA A 157 6.15 -0.81 4.99
CA ALA A 157 6.93 -1.32 3.86
C ALA A 157 7.72 -0.23 3.13
N SER A 158 7.13 0.94 2.90
CA SER A 158 7.79 2.06 2.22
C SER A 158 8.97 2.59 3.02
N ASN A 159 8.84 2.75 4.34
CA ASN A 159 9.95 3.15 5.18
C ASN A 159 11.11 2.13 5.19
N LEU A 160 10.81 0.82 5.27
CA LEU A 160 11.85 -0.21 5.16
C LEU A 160 12.54 -0.18 3.79
N PHE A 161 11.79 0.07 2.72
CA PHE A 161 12.37 0.18 1.40
C PHE A 161 13.19 1.45 1.22
N PHE A 162 12.76 2.60 1.74
CA PHE A 162 13.54 3.84 1.74
C PHE A 162 14.87 3.67 2.48
N ALA A 163 14.84 2.98 3.64
CA ALA A 163 16.05 2.56 4.33
C ALA A 163 16.94 1.68 3.42
N ALA A 164 16.36 0.72 2.69
CA ALA A 164 17.08 -0.10 1.72
C ALA A 164 17.72 0.74 0.61
N LEU A 165 17.00 1.72 0.05
CA LEU A 165 17.51 2.59 -1.03
C LEU A 165 18.72 3.39 -0.55
N VAL A 166 18.63 4.02 0.62
CA VAL A 166 19.73 4.79 1.22
C VAL A 166 20.97 3.91 1.47
N LEU A 167 20.77 2.69 1.97
CA LEU A 167 21.87 1.75 2.21
C LEU A 167 22.51 1.24 0.90
N HIS A 168 21.74 1.21 -0.18
CA HIS A 168 22.21 0.79 -1.50
C HIS A 168 22.83 1.93 -2.34
N ASP A 169 22.46 3.20 -2.08
CA ASP A 169 23.02 4.37 -2.77
C ASP A 169 24.50 4.61 -2.45
N ASN A 170 24.96 4.22 -1.26
CA ASN A 170 26.35 4.41 -0.80
C ASN A 170 27.31 3.26 -1.18
N SER A 171 27.05 2.50 -2.26
CA SER A 171 27.93 1.42 -2.70
C SER A 171 29.21 1.97 -3.36
N PRO A 172 30.43 1.65 -2.86
CA PRO A 172 31.69 2.07 -3.49
C PRO A 172 31.89 1.51 -4.91
N SER A 173 31.18 0.42 -5.22
CA SER A 173 31.27 -0.33 -6.48
C SER A 173 30.28 0.13 -7.56
N GLY A 174 29.47 1.14 -7.31
CA GLY A 174 28.52 1.66 -8.28
C GLY A 174 29.14 2.74 -9.14
N GLN A 175 29.65 2.38 -10.32
CA GLN A 175 29.70 3.32 -11.44
C GLN A 175 28.39 4.13 -11.41
N LYS A 176 28.47 5.45 -11.18
CA LYS A 176 27.39 6.36 -11.53
C LYS A 176 27.16 6.12 -13.02
N SER A 177 26.26 5.19 -13.34
CA SER A 177 25.91 4.85 -14.70
C SER A 177 25.36 6.12 -15.28
N LYS A 178 26.22 6.83 -16.03
CA LYS A 178 25.87 7.93 -16.92
C LYS A 178 25.09 7.37 -18.12
N SER A 179 24.25 6.35 -17.91
CA SER A 179 23.31 5.90 -18.93
C SER A 179 22.30 7.02 -19.08
N LYS A 180 22.52 7.84 -20.10
CA LYS A 180 21.60 8.87 -20.59
C LYS A 180 20.34 8.26 -21.21
N SER A 181 20.27 6.93 -21.32
CA SER A 181 19.12 6.24 -21.90
C SER A 181 17.95 6.26 -20.91
N PRO A 182 16.75 6.70 -21.35
CA PRO A 182 15.58 6.69 -20.49
C PRO A 182 15.30 5.26 -20.00
N ALA A 183 15.00 5.12 -18.70
CA ALA A 183 14.58 3.84 -18.15
C ALA A 183 13.25 3.43 -18.79
N LEU A 184 13.27 2.38 -19.62
CA LEU A 184 12.09 1.84 -20.28
C LEU A 184 11.43 0.79 -19.39
N ILE A 185 10.10 0.81 -19.36
CA ILE A 185 9.28 -0.12 -18.59
C ILE A 185 8.75 -1.21 -19.54
N PRO A 186 8.96 -2.50 -19.22
CA PRO A 186 8.43 -3.60 -20.02
C PRO A 186 6.92 -3.79 -19.81
N ALA A 187 6.24 -4.35 -20.81
CA ALA A 187 4.80 -4.62 -20.79
C ALA A 187 4.34 -5.45 -19.60
N ARG A 188 5.16 -6.41 -19.15
CA ARG A 188 4.89 -7.23 -17.96
C ARG A 188 4.75 -6.42 -16.66
N VAL A 189 5.21 -5.17 -16.65
CA VAL A 189 5.10 -4.27 -15.49
C VAL A 189 3.90 -3.35 -15.65
N TYR A 190 3.80 -2.64 -16.78
CA TYR A 190 2.73 -1.65 -16.92
C TYR A 190 1.35 -2.30 -17.12
N ILE A 191 1.23 -3.46 -17.79
CA ILE A 191 -0.08 -4.11 -18.02
C ILE A 191 -0.77 -4.47 -16.68
N PRO A 192 -0.14 -5.20 -15.74
CA PRO A 192 -0.78 -5.49 -14.47
C PRO A 192 -1.15 -4.24 -13.65
N ILE A 193 -0.31 -3.20 -13.68
CA ILE A 193 -0.57 -1.93 -12.98
C ILE A 193 -1.78 -1.19 -13.57
N LEU A 194 -1.90 -1.16 -14.90
CA LEU A 194 -3.04 -0.54 -15.59
C LEU A 194 -4.33 -1.32 -15.34
N LEU A 195 -4.28 -2.65 -15.38
CA LEU A 195 -5.43 -3.51 -15.03
C LEU A 195 -5.85 -3.33 -13.56
N SER A 196 -4.90 -3.12 -12.66
CA SER A 196 -5.18 -2.83 -11.25
C SER A 196 -5.85 -1.46 -11.05
N HIS A 197 -5.67 -0.48 -11.95
CA HIS A 197 -6.43 0.77 -11.85
C HIS A 197 -7.92 0.56 -12.15
N LEU A 198 -8.24 -0.36 -13.05
CA LEU A 198 -9.63 -0.73 -13.31
C LEU A 198 -10.30 -1.31 -12.06
N THR A 199 -9.58 -2.12 -11.27
CA THR A 199 -10.14 -2.67 -10.03
C THR A 199 -10.39 -1.57 -8.98
N ILE A 200 -9.56 -0.52 -8.93
CA ILE A 200 -9.83 0.66 -8.08
C ILE A 200 -11.13 1.35 -8.51
N LEU A 201 -11.28 1.62 -9.80
CA LEU A 201 -12.48 2.28 -10.35
C LEU A 201 -13.76 1.49 -10.06
N LEU A 202 -13.69 0.15 -10.09
CA LEU A 202 -14.82 -0.72 -9.80
C LEU A 202 -15.09 -0.88 -8.31
N SER A 203 -14.14 -0.55 -7.43
CA SER A 203 -14.24 -0.87 -5.99
C SER A 203 -15.50 -0.31 -5.32
N PRO A 204 -15.88 0.97 -5.49
CA PRO A 204 -17.11 1.50 -4.88
C PRO A 204 -18.39 0.84 -5.39
N THR A 205 -18.43 0.46 -6.67
CA THR A 205 -19.62 -0.15 -7.28
C THR A 205 -19.77 -1.60 -6.86
N VAL A 206 -18.65 -2.33 -6.72
CA VAL A 206 -18.67 -3.72 -6.26
C VAL A 206 -18.69 -3.85 -4.74
N ALA A 207 -18.46 -2.79 -3.98
CA ALA A 207 -18.48 -2.79 -2.50
C ALA A 207 -19.89 -2.85 -1.88
N GLN A 208 -20.95 -2.73 -2.69
CA GLN A 208 -22.33 -2.82 -2.24
C GLN A 208 -22.58 -4.13 -1.47
N PRO A 209 -23.40 -4.12 -0.40
CA PRO A 209 -23.60 -5.29 0.47
C PRO A 209 -23.96 -6.58 -0.28
N ASP A 210 -24.78 -6.47 -1.33
CA ASP A 210 -25.29 -7.62 -2.09
C ASP A 210 -24.35 -8.10 -3.20
N SER A 211 -23.21 -7.45 -3.39
CA SER A 211 -22.28 -7.76 -4.48
C SER A 211 -21.31 -8.88 -4.11
N ASN A 212 -21.36 -9.97 -4.88
CA ASN A 212 -20.40 -11.08 -4.82
C ASN A 212 -19.05 -10.77 -5.49
N TRP A 213 -18.92 -9.61 -6.14
CA TRP A 213 -17.73 -9.23 -6.90
C TRP A 213 -16.71 -8.45 -6.08
N PHE A 214 -17.05 -8.04 -4.85
CA PHE A 214 -16.16 -7.24 -4.01
C PHE A 214 -14.82 -7.94 -3.75
N PHE A 215 -14.88 -9.13 -3.16
CA PHE A 215 -13.69 -9.88 -2.80
C PHE A 215 -12.86 -10.32 -4.02
N PRO A 216 -13.46 -10.85 -5.12
CA PRO A 216 -12.71 -11.12 -6.35
C PRO A 216 -12.00 -9.89 -6.93
N ASN A 217 -12.66 -8.73 -6.97
CA ASN A 217 -12.07 -7.49 -7.45
C ASN A 217 -10.88 -7.05 -6.58
N LEU A 218 -11.07 -7.09 -5.27
CA LEU A 218 -10.05 -6.76 -4.28
C LEU A 218 -8.84 -7.69 -4.38
N LEU A 219 -9.08 -9.00 -4.44
CA LEU A 219 -8.02 -10.01 -4.59
C LEU A 219 -7.27 -9.82 -5.92
N THR A 220 -7.99 -9.53 -7.01
CA THR A 220 -7.39 -9.26 -8.33
C THR A 220 -6.42 -8.08 -8.26
N MET A 221 -6.81 -6.98 -7.61
CA MET A 221 -5.93 -5.83 -7.39
C MET A 221 -4.63 -6.25 -6.69
N HIS A 222 -4.74 -6.99 -5.58
CA HIS A 222 -3.61 -7.41 -4.75
C HIS A 222 -2.66 -8.34 -5.49
N LEU A 223 -3.19 -9.28 -6.28
CA LEU A 223 -2.39 -10.19 -7.10
C LEU A 223 -1.66 -9.43 -8.21
N LEU A 224 -2.36 -8.57 -8.95
CA LEU A 224 -1.81 -7.84 -10.09
C LEU A 224 -0.66 -6.91 -9.71
N ILE A 225 -0.67 -6.29 -8.53
CA ILE A 225 0.43 -5.41 -8.09
C ILE A 225 1.68 -6.17 -7.61
N VAL A 226 1.57 -7.47 -7.32
CA VAL A 226 2.73 -8.31 -6.98
C VAL A 226 3.43 -8.82 -8.24
N LEU A 227 2.68 -9.15 -9.29
CA LEU A 227 3.21 -9.75 -10.52
C LEU A 227 4.41 -9.00 -11.12
N PRO A 228 4.42 -7.65 -11.24
CA PRO A 228 5.55 -6.90 -11.76
C PRO A 228 6.86 -7.05 -10.96
N LEU A 229 6.75 -7.43 -9.68
CA LEU A 229 7.86 -7.46 -8.74
C LEU A 229 8.45 -8.87 -8.57
N LEU A 230 7.82 -9.87 -9.16
CA LEU A 230 8.35 -11.22 -9.24
C LEU A 230 9.44 -11.27 -10.32
N ASN A 231 10.59 -11.87 -9.98
CA ASN A 231 11.71 -12.06 -10.91
C ASN A 231 11.42 -13.22 -11.90
N LEU A 232 10.30 -13.14 -12.62
CA LEU A 232 9.93 -14.12 -13.62
C LEU A 232 10.86 -13.97 -14.83
N ARG A 233 11.69 -15.00 -15.07
CA ARG A 233 12.52 -15.13 -16.28
C ARG A 233 11.59 -15.46 -17.46
N LEU A 234 10.92 -14.45 -17.99
CA LEU A 234 10.14 -14.57 -19.21
C LEU A 234 11.08 -14.55 -20.43
N PRO A 235 10.77 -15.31 -21.50
CA PRO A 235 11.51 -15.26 -22.76
C PRO A 235 11.64 -13.82 -23.27
N THR A 236 12.82 -13.53 -23.83
CA THR A 236 13.45 -12.23 -24.11
C THR A 236 12.76 -11.30 -25.11
N THR A 237 11.44 -11.34 -25.25
CA THR A 237 10.73 -10.63 -26.34
C THR A 237 10.08 -9.31 -25.92
N THR A 238 9.99 -8.97 -24.64
CA THR A 238 9.38 -7.70 -24.20
C THR A 238 10.44 -6.62 -23.98
N GLN A 239 10.92 -6.03 -25.06
CA GLN A 239 11.63 -4.75 -24.99
C GLN A 239 10.71 -3.70 -24.32
N GLY A 240 11.27 -2.88 -23.43
CA GLY A 240 10.50 -1.81 -22.81
C GLY A 240 10.04 -0.80 -23.86
N THR A 241 8.77 -0.43 -23.84
CA THR A 241 8.14 0.41 -24.88
C THR A 241 7.84 1.82 -24.39
N ILE A 242 7.69 2.01 -23.08
CA ILE A 242 7.27 3.27 -22.46
C ILE A 242 8.35 3.76 -21.50
N THR A 243 8.70 5.05 -21.55
CA THR A 243 9.64 5.64 -20.58
C THR A 243 9.00 5.75 -19.19
N LEU A 244 9.81 5.64 -18.13
CA LEU A 244 9.34 5.79 -16.75
C LEU A 244 8.59 7.11 -16.51
N ARG A 245 9.05 8.23 -17.11
CA ARG A 245 8.38 9.54 -17.01
C ARG A 245 7.00 9.50 -17.66
N THR A 246 6.91 9.02 -18.90
CA THR A 246 5.63 8.89 -19.61
C THR A 246 4.67 7.99 -18.83
N PHE A 247 5.15 6.90 -18.24
CA PHE A 247 4.31 6.01 -17.48
C PHE A 247 3.75 6.66 -16.22
N TYR A 248 4.57 7.40 -15.45
CA TYR A 248 4.04 8.17 -14.31
C TYR A 248 3.01 9.22 -14.72
N LEU A 249 3.17 9.88 -15.87
CA LEU A 249 2.17 10.81 -16.40
C LEU A 249 0.85 10.08 -16.72
N VAL A 250 0.91 8.91 -17.35
CA VAL A 250 -0.28 8.08 -17.60
C VAL A 250 -0.97 7.69 -16.29
N LEU A 251 -0.22 7.26 -15.28
CA LEU A 251 -0.77 6.92 -13.97
C LEU A 251 -1.41 8.12 -13.27
N ALA A 252 -0.78 9.30 -13.33
CA ALA A 252 -1.32 10.53 -12.77
C ALA A 252 -2.64 10.92 -13.45
N THR A 253 -2.72 10.83 -14.78
CA THR A 253 -3.96 11.07 -15.53
C THR A 253 -5.05 10.07 -15.18
N LEU A 254 -4.72 8.77 -15.09
CA LEU A 254 -5.68 7.74 -14.71
C LEU A 254 -6.21 7.92 -13.28
N ALA A 255 -5.37 8.40 -12.37
CA ALA A 255 -5.76 8.72 -11.00
C ALA A 255 -6.79 9.85 -10.90
N LEU A 256 -6.89 10.74 -11.91
CA LEU A 256 -7.89 11.80 -11.93
C LEU A 256 -9.32 11.26 -12.00
N ILE A 257 -9.52 10.11 -12.65
CA ILE A 257 -10.85 9.53 -12.88
C ILE A 257 -11.54 9.12 -11.56
N PRO A 258 -10.97 8.21 -10.73
CA PRO A 258 -11.60 7.84 -9.46
C PRO A 258 -11.73 9.05 -8.53
N ARG A 259 -10.74 9.96 -8.54
CA ARG A 259 -10.79 11.17 -7.71
C ARG A 259 -11.92 12.10 -8.12
N ALA A 260 -12.09 12.36 -9.40
CA ALA A 260 -13.20 13.17 -9.90
C ALA A 260 -14.54 12.55 -9.54
N GLN A 261 -14.69 11.22 -9.69
CA GLN A 261 -15.89 10.51 -9.25
C GLN A 261 -16.16 10.75 -7.76
N THR A 262 -15.18 10.52 -6.89
CA THR A 262 -15.35 10.74 -5.45
C THR A 262 -15.72 12.18 -5.11
N TYR A 263 -15.07 13.18 -5.72
CA TYR A 263 -15.41 14.59 -5.50
C TYR A 263 -16.82 14.95 -5.96
N LEU A 264 -17.31 14.36 -7.06
CA LEU A 264 -18.68 14.59 -7.53
C LEU A 264 -19.75 14.03 -6.56
N PHE A 265 -19.40 13.03 -5.75
CA PHE A 265 -20.31 12.44 -4.76
C PHE A 265 -20.13 13.00 -3.35
N LEU A 266 -19.20 13.94 -3.12
CA LEU A 266 -19.05 14.60 -1.83
C LEU A 266 -20.16 15.66 -1.66
N PRO A 267 -20.92 15.65 -0.55
CA PRO A 267 -22.05 16.55 -0.35
C PRO A 267 -21.64 17.96 0.11
N TYR A 268 -20.34 18.29 0.11
CA TYR A 268 -19.80 19.50 0.74
C TYR A 268 -19.31 20.51 -0.30
N GLN A 269 -19.69 21.78 -0.11
CA GLN A 269 -19.34 22.89 -1.00
C GLN A 269 -18.17 23.73 -0.48
N ASP A 270 -17.85 23.65 0.83
CA ASP A 270 -16.76 24.40 1.44
C ASP A 270 -15.65 23.48 1.97
N VAL A 271 -14.40 23.98 1.90
CA VAL A 271 -13.21 23.20 2.27
C VAL A 271 -13.15 22.92 3.78
N SER A 272 -13.69 23.82 4.61
CA SER A 272 -13.60 23.71 6.08
C SER A 272 -14.48 22.60 6.62
N SER A 273 -15.72 22.50 6.13
CA SER A 273 -16.64 21.41 6.45
C SER A 273 -16.08 20.10 5.91
N LEU A 274 -15.63 20.06 4.66
CA LEU A 274 -15.02 18.86 4.09
C LEU A 274 -13.84 18.35 4.93
N ALA A 275 -12.92 19.23 5.33
CA ALA A 275 -11.78 18.85 6.16
C ALA A 275 -12.21 18.28 7.52
N ARG A 276 -13.20 18.89 8.17
CA ARG A 276 -13.76 18.40 9.44
C ARG A 276 -14.40 17.02 9.26
N GLU A 277 -15.21 16.84 8.23
CA GLU A 277 -15.93 15.57 8.01
C GLU A 277 -14.99 14.45 7.57
N LEU A 278 -13.94 14.75 6.79
CA LEU A 278 -12.87 13.80 6.50
C LEU A 278 -12.10 13.39 7.77
N TRP A 279 -11.88 14.33 8.69
CA TRP A 279 -11.28 14.03 9.99
C TRP A 279 -12.17 13.15 10.85
N VAL A 280 -13.48 13.41 10.88
CA VAL A 280 -14.46 12.56 11.58
C VAL A 280 -14.50 11.17 10.93
N ALA A 281 -14.54 11.08 9.60
CA ALA A 281 -14.53 9.82 8.86
C ALA A 281 -13.27 9.00 9.18
N LEU A 282 -12.09 9.63 9.26
CA LEU A 282 -10.83 8.97 9.61
C LEU A 282 -10.90 8.20 10.94
N TYR A 283 -11.65 8.70 11.93
CA TYR A 283 -11.80 8.09 13.25
C TYR A 283 -13.15 7.42 13.49
N SER A 284 -14.00 7.34 12.46
CA SER A 284 -15.36 6.80 12.56
C SER A 284 -15.40 5.30 12.86
N HIS A 285 -14.40 4.56 12.40
CA HIS A 285 -14.32 3.10 12.51
C HIS A 285 -12.85 2.65 12.60
N PRO A 286 -12.49 1.65 13.43
CA PRO A 286 -11.09 1.23 13.56
C PRO A 286 -10.46 0.74 12.25
N ALA A 287 -11.22 0.06 11.37
CA ALA A 287 -10.71 -0.30 10.04
C ALA A 287 -10.35 0.94 9.20
N GLN A 288 -11.22 1.96 9.26
CA GLN A 288 -11.02 3.23 8.56
C GLN A 288 -9.81 3.98 9.12
N SER A 289 -9.64 4.01 10.44
CA SER A 289 -8.47 4.62 11.09
C SER A 289 -7.17 3.91 10.74
N SER A 290 -7.17 2.58 10.66
CA SER A 290 -5.99 1.81 10.26
C SER A 290 -5.54 2.19 8.85
N ILE A 291 -6.45 2.19 7.87
CA ILE A 291 -6.15 2.48 6.47
C ILE A 291 -5.88 3.97 6.24
N GLY A 292 -6.70 4.86 6.81
CA GLY A 292 -6.54 6.29 6.65
C GLY A 292 -5.26 6.83 7.31
N LEU A 293 -4.85 6.29 8.46
CA LEU A 293 -3.54 6.65 9.03
C LEU A 293 -2.38 6.07 8.23
N ASP A 294 -2.56 4.93 7.56
CA ASP A 294 -1.55 4.41 6.62
C ASP A 294 -1.32 5.39 5.46
N VAL A 295 -2.37 6.06 4.96
CA VAL A 295 -2.26 7.16 3.99
C VAL A 295 -1.39 8.28 4.56
N VAL A 296 -1.74 8.80 5.75
CA VAL A 296 -1.02 9.92 6.39
C VAL A 296 0.47 9.59 6.58
N TRP A 297 0.77 8.42 7.14
CA TRP A 297 2.15 7.99 7.36
C TRP A 297 2.90 7.75 6.06
N THR A 298 2.26 7.17 5.05
CA THR A 298 2.90 6.95 3.75
C THR A 298 3.22 8.29 3.08
N THR A 299 2.29 9.26 3.08
CA THR A 299 2.52 10.61 2.57
C THR A 299 3.70 11.29 3.27
N ALA A 300 3.72 11.27 4.61
CA ALA A 300 4.82 11.84 5.39
C ALA A 300 6.17 11.16 5.06
N SER A 301 6.18 9.83 4.94
CA SER A 301 7.38 9.05 4.64
C SER A 301 7.95 9.37 3.26
N PHE A 302 7.08 9.51 2.25
CA PHE A 302 7.47 9.94 0.91
C PHE A 302 8.02 11.37 0.89
N ALA A 303 7.42 12.30 1.65
CA ALA A 303 7.92 13.67 1.77
C ALA A 303 9.33 13.70 2.39
N VAL A 304 9.55 12.94 3.46
CA VAL A 304 10.89 12.77 4.08
C VAL A 304 11.87 12.15 3.09
N TYR A 305 11.46 11.13 2.34
CA TYR A 305 12.31 10.53 1.32
C TYR A 305 12.72 11.52 0.21
N CYS A 306 11.80 12.34 -0.27
CA CYS A 306 12.12 13.40 -1.24
C CYS A 306 13.13 14.41 -0.69
N ALA A 307 12.94 14.86 0.55
CA ALA A 307 13.87 15.77 1.22
C ALA A 307 15.27 15.15 1.36
N VAL A 308 15.36 13.88 1.73
CA VAL A 308 16.64 13.14 1.84
C VAL A 308 17.30 12.93 0.47
N ALA A 309 16.52 12.65 -0.57
CA ALA A 309 17.04 12.37 -1.92
C ALA A 309 17.42 13.63 -2.71
N GLY A 310 17.17 14.84 -2.19
CA GLY A 310 17.50 16.11 -2.85
C GLY A 310 16.63 16.46 -4.06
N GLY A 311 15.45 15.84 -4.19
CA GLY A 311 14.46 16.24 -5.19
C GLY A 311 13.50 17.26 -4.60
N LEU A 312 13.22 18.38 -5.30
CA LEU A 312 12.22 19.37 -4.88
C LEU A 312 10.91 18.64 -4.52
N GLY A 313 10.55 18.68 -3.25
CA GLY A 313 9.49 17.91 -2.61
C GLY A 313 8.06 18.34 -2.93
N LEU A 314 7.75 18.66 -4.18
CA LEU A 314 6.43 19.14 -4.61
C LEU A 314 5.61 18.13 -5.45
N GLY A 315 6.19 16.98 -5.82
CA GLY A 315 5.51 15.99 -6.66
C GLY A 315 4.58 15.00 -5.95
N LEU A 316 4.57 14.94 -4.61
CA LEU A 316 3.86 13.90 -3.84
C LEU A 316 2.69 14.38 -2.98
N LEU A 317 2.60 15.69 -2.72
CA LEU A 317 1.36 16.30 -2.21
C LEU A 317 0.23 16.22 -3.25
N GLY A 318 0.57 16.21 -4.54
CA GLY A 318 -0.37 16.11 -5.67
C GLY A 318 -0.84 14.69 -6.03
N LEU A 319 -0.38 13.64 -5.35
CA LEU A 319 -0.83 12.25 -5.58
C LEU A 319 -1.86 11.77 -4.54
N VAL A 320 -2.06 12.58 -3.50
CA VAL A 320 -3.06 12.39 -2.44
C VAL A 320 -4.27 13.32 -2.74
N SER A 321 -4.05 14.47 -3.38
CA SER A 321 -5.11 15.30 -3.98
C SER A 321 -4.77 15.69 -5.42
N PRO A 322 -5.68 15.58 -6.41
CA PRO A 322 -5.40 15.92 -7.82
C PRO A 322 -5.12 17.40 -8.08
N GLY A 323 -5.14 18.26 -7.05
CA GLY A 323 -5.17 19.71 -7.20
C GLY A 323 -3.86 20.39 -7.59
N LEU A 324 -2.75 19.69 -7.83
CA LEU A 324 -1.47 20.38 -8.10
C LEU A 324 -0.54 19.65 -9.06
N ALA A 325 -1.09 18.99 -10.08
CA ALA A 325 -0.32 18.53 -11.24
C ALA A 325 -0.07 19.63 -12.28
N LEU A 326 -0.52 20.87 -12.04
CA LEU A 326 -0.50 21.99 -13.01
C LEU A 326 0.42 23.17 -12.63
N TYR A 327 1.45 23.00 -11.80
CA TYR A 327 2.31 24.14 -11.43
C TYR A 327 3.84 23.93 -11.53
N LEU A 328 4.34 22.96 -12.28
CA LEU A 328 5.80 22.84 -12.49
C LEU A 328 6.16 22.57 -13.96
N ASP A 329 5.65 23.44 -14.83
CA ASP A 329 6.18 23.69 -16.19
C ASP A 329 6.68 25.14 -16.33
N SER A 330 7.23 25.70 -15.25
CA SER A 330 7.94 26.97 -15.29
C SER A 330 9.13 26.87 -14.33
N ASP A 331 10.23 26.28 -14.81
CA ASP A 331 11.60 26.60 -14.37
C ASP A 331 12.64 25.90 -15.26
N HIS A 332 12.45 26.07 -16.57
CA HIS A 332 13.52 25.93 -17.56
C HIS A 332 13.61 27.21 -18.39
N HIS A 333 14.09 28.28 -17.75
CA HIS A 333 14.89 29.33 -18.36
C HIS A 333 16.09 29.62 -17.47
#